data_AF-A0A7V5LHB2-F1
#
_entry.id   AF-A0A7V5LHB2-F1
#
_cell.length_a   1.000
_cell.length_b   1.000
_cell.length_c   1.000
_cell.angle_alpha   90.00
_cell.angle_beta   90.00
_cell.angle_gamma   90.00
#
_symmetry.space_group_name_H-M   'P 1'
#
loop_
_entity.id
_entity.type
_entity.pdbx_description
1 polymer ?
#
loop_
_entity_poly.entity_id
_entity_poly.type
_entity_poly.pdbx_seq_one_letter_code
_entity_poly.pdbx_strand_id
1 'polypeptide(L)'
;MEVYFDGEVDPYEICKELMESPDIEYAVPVYKRFLYDFTPNDPNISSQWFINNIQLPKAWDITKGDKNVVIAIVDSGVDWEHPDLSGNIWTNPKEIPNNGVDDDGNGKVDDYHGWDFVGNVTTQDLMNGQYREDN
;
A
#
# COMPACT_ATOMS: atom_id res chain seq x y z
N MET A 1 13.46 20.33 -32.65
CA MET A 1 14.74 20.12 -31.96
C MET A 1 14.42 19.34 -30.69
N GLU A 2 15.19 18.32 -30.36
CA GLU A 2 15.01 17.55 -29.13
C GLU A 2 16.07 17.97 -28.12
N VAL A 3 15.64 18.23 -26.89
CA VAL A 3 16.54 18.55 -25.78
C VAL A 3 16.48 17.39 -24.80
N TYR A 4 17.65 16.87 -24.44
CA TYR A 4 17.82 15.77 -23.50
C TYR A 4 18.36 16.33 -22.19
N PHE A 5 17.85 15.84 -21.06
CA PHE A 5 18.23 16.28 -19.72
C PHE A 5 18.53 15.03 -18.88
N ASP A 6 19.64 15.04 -18.15
CA ASP A 6 20.13 13.88 -17.39
C ASP A 6 19.85 13.98 -15.87
N GLY A 7 18.95 14.88 -15.45
CA GLY A 7 18.67 15.19 -14.03
C GLY A 7 17.32 14.69 -13.53
N GLU A 8 17.15 14.63 -12.19
CA GLU A 8 15.87 14.35 -11.49
C GLU A 8 14.82 15.47 -11.63
N VAL A 9 14.97 16.37 -12.61
CA VAL A 9 14.05 17.49 -12.80
C VAL A 9 12.81 17.00 -13.51
N ASP A 10 11.63 17.34 -12.98
CA ASP A 10 10.36 17.01 -13.61
C ASP A 10 10.34 17.59 -15.05
N PRO A 11 10.18 16.75 -16.09
CA PRO A 11 10.08 17.20 -17.48
C PRO A 11 9.00 18.25 -17.71
N TYR A 12 7.94 18.28 -16.90
CA TYR A 12 6.92 19.32 -16.98
C TYR A 12 7.43 20.71 -16.59
N GLU A 13 8.24 20.82 -15.55
CA GLU A 13 8.80 22.11 -15.13
C GLU A 13 9.74 22.67 -16.20
N ILE A 14 10.55 21.81 -16.82
CA ILE A 14 11.39 22.21 -17.95
C ILE A 14 10.57 22.67 -19.16
N CYS A 15 9.49 21.95 -19.49
CA CYS A 15 8.62 22.36 -20.59
C CYS A 15 7.96 23.72 -20.30
N LYS A 16 7.59 23.96 -19.04
CA LYS A 16 7.02 25.24 -18.60
C LYS A 16 8.02 26.39 -18.76
N GLU A 17 9.26 26.22 -18.32
CA GLU A 17 10.34 27.19 -18.51
C GLU A 17 10.61 27.46 -20.00
N LEU A 18 10.68 26.40 -20.82
CA LEU A 18 10.89 26.54 -22.27
C LEU A 18 9.77 27.32 -22.95
N MET A 19 8.53 27.15 -22.50
CA MET A 19 7.38 27.88 -23.02
C MET A 19 7.35 29.37 -22.63
N GLU A 20 8.23 29.84 -21.74
CA GLU A 20 8.40 31.28 -21.48
C GLU A 20 9.25 31.98 -22.55
N SER A 21 9.99 31.21 -23.36
CA SER A 21 10.82 31.76 -24.44
C SER A 21 9.97 32.17 -25.64
N PRO A 22 10.13 33.39 -26.18
CA PRO A 22 9.41 33.83 -27.38
C PRO A 22 9.83 33.05 -28.65
N ASP A 23 10.96 32.33 -28.60
CA ASP A 23 11.46 31.51 -29.71
C ASP A 23 10.88 30.08 -29.72
N ILE A 24 10.06 29.72 -28.72
CA ILE A 24 9.49 28.37 -28.57
C ILE A 24 7.96 28.44 -28.70
N GLU A 25 7.43 27.78 -29.73
CA GLU A 25 5.98 27.71 -29.96
C GLU A 25 5.27 26.73 -29.00
N TYR A 26 5.91 25.59 -28.71
CA TYR A 26 5.41 24.61 -27.73
C TYR A 26 6.55 23.71 -27.23
N ALA A 27 6.41 23.23 -25.99
CA ALA A 27 7.24 22.17 -25.42
C ALA A 27 6.35 21.13 -24.71
N VAL A 28 6.64 19.85 -24.89
CA VAL A 28 6.00 18.75 -24.15
C VAL A 28 7.02 17.72 -23.71
N PRO A 29 6.75 17.06 -22.57
CA PRO A 29 7.62 16.00 -22.09
C PRO A 29 7.49 14.77 -22.98
N VAL A 30 8.63 14.20 -23.36
CA VAL A 30 8.71 12.88 -24.00
C VAL A 30 9.25 11.89 -22.98
N TYR A 31 8.36 11.05 -22.46
CA TYR A 31 8.75 9.99 -21.53
C TYR A 31 9.38 8.83 -22.29
N LYS A 32 10.64 8.51 -21.99
CA LYS A 32 11.21 7.19 -22.35
C LYS A 32 10.46 6.14 -21.55
N ARG A 33 9.46 5.51 -22.16
CA ARG A 33 8.82 4.32 -21.60
C ARG A 33 9.82 3.18 -21.67
N PHE A 34 10.48 2.90 -20.57
CA PHE A 34 11.06 1.58 -20.38
C PHE A 34 9.88 0.61 -20.24
N LEU A 35 9.86 -0.43 -21.07
CA LEU A 35 9.00 -1.58 -20.82
C LEU A 35 9.57 -2.25 -19.57
N TYR A 36 9.08 -1.84 -18.40
CA TYR A 36 9.23 -2.65 -17.21
C TYR A 36 8.34 -3.88 -17.44
N ASP A 37 8.90 -5.08 -17.34
CA ASP A 37 8.17 -6.33 -17.51
C ASP A 37 8.03 -7.03 -16.15
N PHE A 38 7.49 -6.31 -15.15
CA PHE A 38 7.33 -6.93 -13.85
C PHE A 38 6.47 -8.19 -13.98
N THR A 39 7.10 -9.34 -13.73
CA THR A 39 6.47 -10.64 -13.77
C THR A 39 6.37 -11.14 -12.33
N PRO A 40 5.15 -11.27 -11.77
CA PRO A 40 4.97 -11.83 -10.45
C PRO A 40 5.52 -13.25 -10.35
N ASN A 41 5.99 -13.61 -9.17
CA ASN A 41 6.58 -14.92 -8.87
C ASN A 41 5.55 -16.01 -8.53
N ASP A 42 4.25 -15.70 -8.61
CA ASP A 42 3.17 -16.66 -8.33
C ASP A 42 3.09 -17.72 -9.45
N PRO A 43 3.36 -19.00 -9.16
CA PRO A 43 3.31 -20.07 -10.15
C PRO A 43 1.93 -20.26 -10.81
N ASN A 44 0.86 -19.82 -10.14
CA ASN A 44 -0.53 -19.95 -10.59
C ASN A 44 -1.06 -18.67 -11.23
N ILE A 45 -0.22 -17.67 -11.51
CA ILE A 45 -0.67 -16.40 -12.09
C ILE A 45 -1.49 -16.57 -13.37
N SER A 46 -1.16 -17.58 -14.19
CA SER A 46 -1.90 -17.87 -15.43
C SER A 46 -3.35 -18.29 -15.20
N SER A 47 -3.67 -18.78 -14.00
CA SER A 47 -5.01 -19.21 -13.60
C SER A 47 -5.84 -18.08 -12.97
N GLN A 48 -5.23 -16.95 -12.64
CA GLN A 48 -5.90 -15.81 -12.01
C GLN A 48 -6.50 -14.88 -13.06
N TRP A 49 -7.68 -15.23 -13.55
CA TRP A 49 -8.37 -14.54 -14.66
C TRP A 49 -8.48 -13.02 -14.50
N PHE A 50 -8.59 -12.53 -13.26
CA PHE A 50 -8.83 -11.12 -12.98
C PHE A 50 -7.60 -10.25 -13.24
N ILE A 51 -6.38 -10.79 -13.12
CA ILE A 51 -5.11 -10.04 -13.26
C ILE A 51 -5.09 -9.21 -14.54
N ASN A 52 -5.44 -9.83 -15.66
CA ASN A 52 -5.45 -9.15 -16.95
C ASN A 52 -6.71 -8.28 -17.15
N ASN A 53 -7.86 -8.70 -16.59
CA ASN A 53 -9.13 -8.00 -16.77
C ASN A 53 -9.15 -6.62 -16.11
N ILE A 54 -8.47 -6.46 -14.97
CA ILE A 54 -8.31 -5.16 -14.30
C ILE A 54 -6.98 -4.47 -14.63
N GLN A 55 -6.25 -4.97 -15.64
CA GLN A 55 -5.00 -4.41 -16.13
C GLN A 55 -3.90 -4.27 -15.06
N LEU A 56 -3.83 -5.20 -14.09
CA LEU A 56 -2.84 -5.18 -13.01
C LEU A 56 -1.38 -5.13 -13.51
N PRO A 57 -0.96 -5.87 -14.55
CA PRO A 57 0.42 -5.81 -15.03
C PRO A 57 0.86 -4.38 -15.40
N LYS A 58 -0.01 -3.64 -16.11
CA LYS A 58 0.26 -2.24 -16.46
C LYS A 58 0.32 -1.33 -15.24
N ALA A 59 -0.46 -1.63 -14.19
CA ALA A 59 -0.42 -0.89 -12.95
C ALA A 59 0.89 -1.14 -12.19
N TRP A 60 1.36 -2.39 -12.13
CA TRP A 60 2.62 -2.76 -11.48
C TRP A 60 3.86 -2.18 -12.17
N ASP A 61 3.79 -1.93 -13.48
CA ASP A 61 4.82 -1.20 -14.22
C ASP A 61 4.90 0.28 -13.82
N ILE A 62 3.81 0.84 -13.25
CA ILE A 62 3.76 2.22 -12.74
C ILE A 62 4.13 2.26 -11.25
N THR A 63 3.49 1.43 -10.44
CA THR A 63 3.74 1.34 -8.99
C THR A 63 3.24 0.01 -8.41
N LYS A 64 3.88 -0.43 -7.33
CA LYS A 64 3.43 -1.58 -6.53
C LYS A 64 2.91 -1.16 -5.14
N GLY A 65 2.66 0.13 -4.98
CA GLY A 65 2.33 0.76 -3.70
C GLY A 65 3.54 1.42 -3.05
N ASP A 66 3.27 2.12 -1.96
CA ASP A 66 4.24 2.80 -1.10
C ASP A 66 4.14 2.21 0.31
N LYS A 67 5.27 1.81 0.89
CA LYS A 67 5.33 1.25 2.25
C LYS A 67 4.94 2.26 3.33
N ASN A 68 4.92 3.55 3.01
CA ASN A 68 4.46 4.61 3.90
C ASN A 68 2.92 4.75 3.92
N VAL A 69 2.22 4.13 2.96
CA VAL A 69 0.75 4.13 2.92
C VAL A 69 0.24 2.90 3.67
N VAL A 70 -0.36 3.14 4.84
CA VAL A 70 -0.99 2.10 5.66
C VAL A 70 -2.47 2.00 5.33
N ILE A 71 -2.96 0.79 5.07
CA ILE A 71 -4.38 0.50 4.78
C ILE A 71 -4.97 -0.24 5.96
N ALA A 72 -6.01 0.33 6.59
CA ALA A 72 -6.75 -0.34 7.64
C ALA A 72 -7.86 -1.22 7.05
N ILE A 73 -7.93 -2.48 7.49
CA ILE A 73 -8.99 -3.43 7.14
C ILE A 73 -9.82 -3.68 8.39
N VAL A 74 -11.12 -3.36 8.33
CA VAL A 74 -12.07 -3.60 9.43
C VAL A 74 -12.93 -4.80 9.05
N ASP A 75 -12.50 -5.99 9.47
CA ASP A 75 -13.15 -7.26 9.18
C ASP A 75 -12.90 -8.21 10.38
N SER A 76 -13.01 -9.51 10.17
CA SER A 76 -12.84 -10.61 11.12
C SER A 76 -11.38 -10.91 11.50
N GLY A 77 -10.43 -10.10 11.05
CA GLY A 77 -8.99 -10.32 11.24
C GLY A 77 -8.31 -10.97 10.03
N VAL A 78 -7.04 -11.34 10.21
CA VAL A 78 -6.19 -11.92 9.16
C VAL A 78 -5.22 -12.93 9.76
N ASP A 79 -4.89 -13.97 9.01
CA ASP A 79 -3.72 -14.81 9.32
C ASP A 79 -2.45 -14.06 8.93
N TRP A 80 -1.87 -13.34 9.90
CA TRP A 80 -0.67 -12.54 9.68
C TRP A 80 0.60 -13.39 9.45
N GLU A 81 0.56 -14.69 9.75
CA GLU A 81 1.67 -15.62 9.49
C GLU A 81 1.61 -16.22 8.08
N HIS A 82 0.53 -15.96 7.32
CA HIS A 82 0.38 -16.50 5.97
C HIS A 82 1.55 -16.04 5.06
N PRO A 83 2.22 -16.95 4.33
CA PRO A 83 3.41 -16.63 3.53
C PRO A 83 3.21 -15.48 2.54
N ASP A 84 2.04 -15.43 1.88
CA ASP A 84 1.73 -14.39 0.88
C ASP A 84 1.34 -13.02 1.51
N LEU A 85 1.08 -12.98 2.82
CA LEU A 85 0.60 -11.77 3.51
C LEU A 85 1.65 -11.20 4.46
N SER A 86 2.44 -12.04 5.13
CA SER A 86 3.40 -11.66 6.18
C SER A 86 4.33 -10.50 5.79
N GLY A 87 4.75 -10.42 4.53
CA GLY A 87 5.60 -9.33 4.02
C GLY A 87 4.91 -7.96 3.92
N ASN A 88 3.58 -7.92 4.02
CA ASN A 88 2.74 -6.73 3.87
C ASN A 88 1.91 -6.41 5.14
N ILE A 89 2.02 -7.20 6.21
CA ILE A 89 1.35 -6.91 7.48
C ILE A 89 2.05 -5.72 8.14
N TRP A 90 1.26 -4.71 8.51
CA TRP A 90 1.76 -3.54 9.22
C TRP A 90 2.09 -3.88 10.68
N THR A 91 3.19 -3.34 11.19
CA THR A 91 3.58 -3.45 12.60
C THR A 91 3.56 -2.07 13.23
N ASN A 92 2.87 -1.91 14.36
CA ASN A 92 2.90 -0.66 15.12
C ASN A 92 4.32 -0.44 15.67
N PRO A 93 5.08 0.56 15.17
CA PRO A 93 6.45 0.78 15.62
C PRO A 93 6.55 1.33 17.04
N LYS A 94 5.40 1.66 17.66
CA LYS A 94 5.32 2.18 19.02
C LYS A 94 5.01 1.11 20.07
N GLU A 95 4.71 -0.12 19.66
CA GLU A 95 4.40 -1.24 20.56
C GLU A 95 5.60 -2.18 20.72
N ILE A 96 5.77 -2.73 21.93
CA ILE A 96 6.69 -3.83 22.21
C ILE A 96 5.83 -5.11 22.36
N PRO A 97 5.86 -6.03 21.37
CA PRO A 97 4.94 -7.15 21.36
C PRO A 97 5.04 -8.05 22.59
N ASN A 98 3.89 -8.41 23.16
CA ASN A 98 3.70 -9.36 24.25
C ASN A 98 4.35 -8.93 25.56
N ASN A 99 4.39 -7.63 25.85
CA ASN A 99 4.88 -7.12 27.13
C ASN A 99 3.75 -6.86 28.15
N GLY A 100 2.48 -6.94 27.73
CA GLY A 100 1.30 -6.68 28.56
C GLY A 100 1.12 -5.21 28.92
N VAL A 101 1.70 -4.29 28.13
CA VAL A 101 1.64 -2.84 28.32
C VAL A 101 1.09 -2.20 27.04
N ASP A 102 0.32 -1.13 27.21
CA ASP A 102 -0.03 -0.19 26.14
C ASP A 102 1.13 0.82 26.01
N ASP A 103 2.08 0.53 25.12
CA ASP A 103 3.33 1.30 25.01
C ASP A 103 3.11 2.66 24.31
N ASP A 104 2.12 2.75 23.42
CA ASP A 104 1.80 3.97 22.70
C ASP A 104 0.71 4.85 23.36
N GLY A 105 0.06 4.33 24.39
CA GLY A 105 -0.92 5.03 25.22
C GLY A 105 -2.28 5.22 24.53
N ASN A 106 -2.61 4.38 23.55
CA ASN A 106 -3.85 4.49 22.78
C ASN A 106 -5.06 3.76 23.41
N GLY A 107 -4.86 3.13 24.57
CA GLY A 107 -5.86 2.38 25.31
C GLY A 107 -6.00 0.91 24.89
N LYS A 108 -5.06 0.38 24.10
CA LYS A 108 -5.07 -1.01 23.61
C LYS A 108 -3.73 -1.65 23.94
N VAL A 109 -3.77 -2.71 24.74
CA VAL A 109 -2.55 -3.39 25.20
C VAL A 109 -2.04 -4.30 24.09
N ASP A 110 -0.76 -4.23 23.73
CA ASP A 110 -0.14 -5.13 22.74
C ASP A 110 -0.80 -5.10 21.33
N ASP A 111 -1.28 -3.94 20.84
CA ASP A 111 -1.98 -3.81 19.54
C ASP A 111 -1.06 -3.77 18.30
N TYR A 112 0.04 -4.53 18.33
CA TYR A 112 1.14 -4.40 17.38
C TYR A 112 0.81 -4.79 15.91
N HIS A 113 -0.23 -5.59 15.68
CA HIS A 113 -0.74 -5.95 14.33
C HIS A 113 -2.21 -5.56 14.09
N GLY A 114 -2.75 -4.68 14.93
CA GLY A 114 -4.15 -4.30 14.93
C GLY A 114 -4.86 -4.73 16.21
N TRP A 115 -6.18 -4.67 16.19
CA TRP A 115 -7.01 -4.83 17.39
C TRP A 115 -8.30 -5.56 17.09
N ASP A 116 -8.74 -6.41 18.02
CA ASP A 116 -10.09 -6.98 18.01
C ASP A 116 -11.04 -6.03 18.76
N PHE A 117 -11.98 -5.45 18.02
CA PHE A 117 -12.98 -4.52 18.55
C PHE A 117 -14.23 -5.21 19.12
N VAL A 118 -14.38 -6.50 18.88
CA VAL A 118 -15.51 -7.32 19.34
C VAL A 118 -15.13 -8.09 20.61
N GLY A 119 -13.90 -8.59 20.58
CA GLY A 119 -13.20 -9.36 21.58
C GLY A 119 -13.82 -10.71 21.92
N ASN A 120 -13.39 -11.30 23.03
CA ASN A 120 -13.80 -12.65 23.44
C ASN A 120 -15.23 -12.69 24.03
N VAL A 121 -16.22 -12.61 23.13
CA VAL A 121 -17.65 -12.68 23.41
C VAL A 121 -18.29 -13.92 22.80
N THR A 122 -19.25 -14.50 23.49
CA THR A 122 -20.05 -15.59 22.91
C THR A 122 -21.02 -15.04 21.88
N THR A 123 -21.54 -15.91 20.99
CA THR A 123 -22.65 -15.54 20.09
C THR A 123 -23.86 -15.01 20.85
N GLN A 124 -24.12 -15.52 22.07
CA GLN A 124 -25.21 -15.05 22.90
C GLN A 124 -24.97 -13.63 23.43
N ASP A 125 -23.73 -13.29 23.77
CA ASP A 125 -23.31 -11.95 24.20
C ASP A 125 -23.49 -10.95 23.03
N LEU A 126 -23.05 -11.32 21.82
CA LEU A 126 -23.26 -10.53 20.61
C LEU A 126 -24.74 -10.27 20.33
N MET A 127 -25.57 -11.31 20.41
CA MET A 127 -27.02 -11.17 20.22
C MET A 127 -27.69 -10.27 21.27
N ASN A 128 -27.05 -10.11 22.43
CA ASN A 128 -27.50 -9.23 23.51
C ASN A 128 -26.84 -7.85 23.47
N GLY A 129 -26.04 -7.54 22.44
CA GLY A 129 -25.32 -6.27 22.31
C GLY A 129 -24.19 -6.09 23.33
N GLN A 130 -23.66 -7.19 23.88
CA GLN A 130 -22.52 -7.17 24.78
C GLN A 130 -21.23 -7.33 23.98
N TYR A 131 -20.34 -6.36 24.12
CA TYR A 131 -18.99 -6.34 23.56
C TYR A 131 -17.98 -6.36 24.70
N ARG A 132 -16.83 -6.99 24.49
CA ARG A 132 -15.73 -6.99 25.46
C ARG A 132 -14.45 -6.69 24.71
N GLU A 133 -13.61 -5.84 25.26
CA GLU A 133 -12.25 -5.68 24.76
C GLU A 133 -11.44 -6.93 25.15
N ASP A 134 -10.48 -7.30 24.31
CA ASP A 134 -9.53 -8.34 24.64
C ASP A 134 -8.57 -7.83 25.73
N ASN A 135 -8.27 -8.70 26.71
CA ASN A 135 -7.28 -8.47 27.76
C ASN A 135 -5.94 -9.06 27.36
#